data_AF-A0A0B4E848-F1
#
_entry.id   AF-A0A0B4E848-F1
#
_cell.length_a   1.000
_cell.length_b   1.000
_cell.length_c   1.000
_cell.angle_alpha   90.00
_cell.angle_beta   90.00
_cell.angle_gamma   90.00
#
_symmetry.space_group_name_H-M   'P 1'
#
loop_
_entity.id
_entity.type
_entity.pdbx_description
1 polymer ?
#
loop_
_entity_poly.entity_id
_entity_poly.type
_entity_poly.pdbx_seq_one_letter_code
_entity_poly.pdbx_strand_id
1 'polypeptide(L)'
;MKKILFLLILMLFSLKSFGQKIDCHENLEFKEIFFYHIKYVENSITLSQDSTFRKSVIFISNYAPVSVESIMNYARTYPIGIFKEDLKNWLKWYEENKCKNIQFKSSYIIPDVYKATIK
;
A
#
# COMPACT_ATOMS: atom_id res chain seq x y z
N MET A 1 6.32 51.42 -26.96
CA MET A 1 6.28 50.58 -25.74
C MET A 1 5.60 49.22 -26.01
N LYS A 2 5.99 48.47 -27.05
CA LYS A 2 5.42 47.12 -27.36
C LYS A 2 6.48 46.02 -27.49
N LYS A 3 7.77 46.38 -27.58
CA LYS A 3 8.89 45.42 -27.72
C LYS A 3 9.40 44.85 -26.38
N ILE A 4 9.17 45.55 -25.27
CA ILE A 4 9.58 45.09 -23.92
C ILE A 4 8.66 43.96 -23.42
N LEU A 5 7.38 43.95 -23.83
CA LEU A 5 6.41 42.94 -23.40
C LEU A 5 6.71 41.55 -23.97
N PHE A 6 7.37 41.46 -25.13
CA PHE A 6 7.70 40.19 -25.78
C PHE A 6 8.90 39.48 -25.15
N LEU A 7 9.80 40.22 -24.48
CA LEU A 7 10.96 39.65 -23.78
C LEU A 7 10.59 38.97 -22.46
N LEU A 8 9.50 39.40 -21.82
CA LEU A 8 9.00 38.80 -20.56
C LEU A 8 8.30 37.46 -20.77
N ILE A 9 7.77 37.18 -21.97
CA ILE A 9 7.05 35.93 -22.28
C ILE A 9 8.01 34.76 -22.53
N LEU A 10 9.25 35.02 -22.96
CA LEU A 10 10.26 33.98 -23.22
C LEU A 10 10.92 33.43 -21.95
N MET A 11 10.81 34.12 -20.81
CA MET A 11 11.36 33.65 -19.52
C MET A 11 10.49 32.63 -18.78
N LEU A 12 9.27 32.33 -19.27
CA LEU A 12 8.34 31.40 -18.60
C LEU A 12 8.51 29.93 -19.04
N PHE A 13 9.42 29.61 -19.97
CA PHE A 13 9.54 28.27 -20.55
C PHE A 13 10.74 27.43 -20.09
N SER A 14 11.40 27.78 -18.99
CA SER A 14 12.56 27.01 -18.51
C SER A 14 12.47 26.61 -17.03
N LEU A 15 11.36 25.98 -16.65
CA LEU A 15 11.39 24.96 -15.59
C LEU A 15 11.16 23.60 -16.25
N LYS A 16 12.18 23.06 -16.92
CA LYS A 16 12.32 21.60 -16.94
C LYS A 16 12.69 21.25 -15.52
N SER A 17 11.77 20.67 -14.74
CA SER A 17 12.16 20.04 -13.48
C SER A 17 13.29 19.10 -13.85
N PHE A 18 14.49 19.35 -13.30
CA PHE A 18 15.55 18.37 -13.27
C PHE A 18 15.02 17.24 -12.40
N GLY A 19 14.21 16.37 -13.00
CA GLY A 19 13.85 15.11 -12.39
C GLY A 19 15.17 14.39 -12.25
N GLN A 20 15.71 14.35 -11.03
CA GLN A 20 16.64 13.29 -10.67
C GLN A 20 16.03 12.02 -11.24
N LYS A 21 16.76 11.32 -12.10
CA LYS A 21 16.49 9.90 -12.33
C LYS A 21 16.61 9.27 -10.95
N ILE A 22 15.49 9.19 -10.23
CA ILE A 22 15.39 8.35 -9.06
C ILE A 22 15.56 6.97 -9.66
N ASP A 23 16.72 6.38 -9.40
CA ASP A 23 17.01 5.02 -9.77
C ASP A 23 16.06 4.14 -8.94
N CYS A 24 14.89 3.86 -9.52
CA CYS A 24 13.81 3.17 -8.85
C CYS A 24 14.07 1.67 -8.96
N HIS A 25 14.58 1.10 -7.87
CA HIS A 25 14.79 -0.34 -7.76
C HIS A 25 13.52 -0.97 -7.18
N GLU A 26 12.56 -1.28 -8.05
CA GLU A 26 11.34 -2.01 -7.67
C GLU A 26 11.60 -3.51 -7.61
N ASN A 27 11.23 -4.15 -6.50
CA ASN A 27 11.20 -5.60 -6.40
C ASN A 27 9.89 -6.13 -7.01
N LEU A 28 9.96 -6.65 -8.24
CA LEU A 28 8.80 -7.15 -8.97
C LEU A 28 8.17 -8.40 -8.34
N GLU A 29 8.97 -9.27 -7.72
CA GLU A 29 8.44 -10.43 -7.01
C GLU A 29 7.64 -10.00 -5.78
N PHE A 30 8.16 -9.05 -5.01
CA PHE A 30 7.43 -8.47 -3.88
C PHE A 30 6.12 -7.83 -4.34
N LYS A 31 6.12 -7.10 -5.46
CA LYS A 31 4.92 -6.50 -6.05
C LYS A 31 3.84 -7.55 -6.29
N GLU A 32 4.18 -8.61 -7.02
CA GLU A 32 3.23 -9.65 -7.40
C GLU A 32 2.57 -10.28 -6.18
N ILE A 33 3.37 -10.63 -5.17
CA ILE A 33 2.88 -11.22 -3.93
C ILE A 33 2.06 -10.22 -3.10
N PHE A 34 2.48 -8.97 -3.01
CA PHE A 34 1.76 -7.93 -2.26
C PHE A 34 0.37 -7.67 -2.86
N PHE A 35 0.29 -7.51 -4.18
CA PHE A 35 -0.99 -7.30 -4.86
C PHE A 35 -1.85 -8.57 -4.92
N TYR A 36 -1.25 -9.77 -4.92
CA TYR A 36 -1.99 -11.02 -4.75
C TYR A 36 -2.75 -11.02 -3.42
N HIS A 37 -2.07 -10.69 -2.31
CA HIS A 37 -2.72 -10.66 -0.99
C HIS A 37 -3.80 -9.57 -0.91
N ILE A 38 -3.56 -8.37 -1.47
CA ILE A 38 -4.58 -7.31 -1.54
C ILE A 38 -5.82 -7.81 -2.28
N LYS A 39 -5.64 -8.37 -3.48
CA LYS A 39 -6.74 -8.86 -4.31
C LYS A 39 -7.50 -9.99 -3.63
N TYR A 40 -6.80 -10.87 -2.90
CA TYR A 40 -7.44 -11.92 -2.13
C TYR A 40 -8.34 -11.34 -1.04
N VAL A 41 -7.84 -10.38 -0.27
CA VAL A 41 -8.63 -9.68 0.77
C VAL A 41 -9.84 -8.99 0.14
N GLU A 42 -9.65 -8.26 -0.96
CA GLU A 42 -10.72 -7.54 -1.66
C GLU A 42 -11.84 -8.48 -2.14
N ASN A 43 -11.49 -9.62 -2.75
CA ASN A 43 -12.48 -10.57 -3.23
C ASN A 43 -13.23 -11.27 -2.08
N SER A 44 -12.56 -11.46 -0.94
CA SER A 44 -13.05 -12.29 0.15
C SER A 44 -13.72 -11.49 1.27
N ILE A 45 -13.53 -10.16 1.34
CA ILE A 45 -13.99 -9.29 2.45
C ILE A 45 -15.49 -9.43 2.76
N THR A 46 -16.34 -9.61 1.73
CA THR A 46 -17.80 -9.80 1.88
C THR A 46 -18.24 -11.27 1.79
N LEU A 47 -17.36 -12.17 1.36
CA LEU A 47 -17.68 -13.58 1.09
C LEU A 47 -17.25 -14.49 2.25
N SER A 48 -15.98 -14.44 2.64
CA SER A 48 -15.39 -15.34 3.64
C SER A 48 -14.12 -14.73 4.22
N GLN A 49 -14.03 -14.66 5.55
CA GLN A 49 -12.82 -14.23 6.26
C GLN A 49 -12.13 -15.41 6.93
N ASP A 50 -11.82 -16.40 6.10
CA ASP A 50 -11.18 -17.66 6.47
C ASP A 50 -9.69 -17.50 6.83
N SER A 51 -8.99 -18.62 7.00
CA SER A 51 -7.57 -18.64 7.36
C SER A 51 -6.68 -17.98 6.30
N THR A 52 -7.02 -18.09 5.01
CA THR A 52 -6.25 -17.48 3.92
C THR A 52 -6.46 -15.97 3.87
N PHE A 53 -7.69 -15.51 4.13
CA PHE A 53 -7.97 -14.10 4.31
C PHE A 53 -7.12 -13.51 5.44
N ARG A 54 -7.13 -14.16 6.61
CA ARG A 54 -6.35 -13.74 7.78
C ARG A 54 -4.85 -13.73 7.48
N LYS A 55 -4.32 -14.78 6.84
CA LYS A 55 -2.91 -14.84 6.40
C LYS A 55 -2.56 -13.68 5.47
N SER A 56 -3.46 -13.32 4.55
CA SER A 56 -3.26 -12.19 3.64
C SER A 56 -3.25 -10.84 4.38
N VAL A 57 -4.17 -10.62 5.31
CA VAL A 57 -4.16 -9.41 6.15
C VAL A 57 -2.89 -9.34 7.01
N ILE A 58 -2.45 -10.46 7.58
CA ILE A 58 -1.20 -10.54 8.37
C ILE A 58 0.00 -10.19 7.50
N PHE A 59 0.09 -10.77 6.31
CA PHE A 59 1.15 -10.45 5.36
C PHE A 59 1.19 -8.94 5.09
N ILE A 60 0.06 -8.33 4.74
CA ILE A 60 -0.01 -6.89 4.45
C ILE A 60 0.38 -6.06 5.66
N SER A 61 -0.11 -6.42 6.86
CA SER A 61 0.17 -5.70 8.12
C SER A 61 1.65 -5.68 8.52
N ASN A 62 2.46 -6.59 7.94
CA ASN A 62 3.89 -6.60 8.16
C ASN A 62 4.64 -5.55 7.34
N TYR A 63 3.98 -4.88 6.39
CA TYR A 63 4.61 -3.88 5.53
C TYR A 63 3.85 -2.55 5.56
N ALA A 64 2.54 -2.59 5.34
CA ALA A 64 1.68 -1.43 5.31
C ALA A 64 0.83 -1.30 6.58
N PRO A 65 0.38 -0.08 6.93
CA PRO A 65 -0.55 0.13 8.03
C PRO A 65 -1.85 -0.66 7.83
N VAL A 66 -2.29 -1.37 8.87
CA VAL A 66 -3.57 -2.09 8.90
C VAL A 66 -4.25 -1.78 10.22
N SER A 67 -5.54 -1.45 10.18
CA SER A 67 -6.34 -1.16 11.37
C SER A 67 -6.79 -2.45 12.07
N VAL A 68 -5.83 -3.29 12.47
CA VAL A 68 -6.09 -4.61 13.10
C VAL A 68 -6.85 -4.50 14.41
N GLU A 69 -6.71 -3.41 15.16
CA GLU A 69 -7.47 -3.17 16.40
C GLU A 69 -8.98 -3.06 16.14
N SER A 70 -9.37 -2.48 15.00
CA SER A 70 -10.77 -2.41 14.58
C SER A 70 -11.39 -3.81 14.41
N ILE A 71 -10.58 -4.83 14.13
CA ILE A 71 -11.04 -6.22 14.00
C ILE A 71 -11.42 -6.82 15.36
N MET A 72 -10.79 -6.36 16.47
CA MET A 72 -11.16 -6.81 17.82
C MET A 72 -12.58 -6.42 18.21
N ASN A 73 -13.07 -5.30 17.68
CA ASN A 73 -14.34 -4.69 18.10
C ASN A 73 -15.56 -5.28 17.37
N TYR A 74 -15.36 -6.07 16.31
CA TYR A 74 -16.46 -6.56 15.46
C TYR A 74 -16.38 -8.08 15.24
N ALA A 75 -16.79 -8.89 16.24
CA ALA A 75 -16.90 -10.35 16.11
C ALA A 75 -15.67 -11.08 15.51
N ARG A 76 -14.46 -10.47 15.58
CA ARG A 76 -13.22 -10.91 14.91
C ARG A 76 -13.31 -10.96 13.39
N THR A 77 -14.22 -10.19 12.80
CA THR A 77 -14.31 -9.94 11.36
C THR A 77 -13.84 -8.54 11.06
N TYR A 78 -13.19 -8.40 9.91
CA TYR A 78 -12.70 -7.15 9.37
C TYR A 78 -13.87 -6.38 8.76
N PRO A 79 -14.25 -5.20 9.32
CA PRO A 79 -15.39 -4.46 8.80
C PRO A 79 -15.11 -3.87 7.43
N ILE A 80 -16.08 -3.96 6.52
CA ILE A 80 -15.96 -3.45 5.14
C ILE A 80 -15.61 -1.96 5.07
N GLY A 81 -16.12 -1.15 6.00
CA GLY A 81 -15.84 0.28 6.07
C GLY A 81 -14.36 0.56 6.35
N ILE A 82 -13.80 -0.17 7.32
CA ILE A 82 -12.38 -0.07 7.71
C ILE A 82 -11.49 -0.61 6.58
N PHE A 83 -11.86 -1.74 5.97
CA PHE A 83 -11.14 -2.28 4.82
C PHE A 83 -10.99 -1.26 3.68
N LYS A 84 -12.04 -0.50 3.36
CA LYS A 84 -11.97 0.52 2.28
C LYS A 84 -10.96 1.62 2.57
N GLU A 85 -10.78 1.98 3.83
CA GLU A 85 -9.78 2.96 4.25
C GLU A 85 -8.37 2.35 4.21
N ASP A 86 -8.20 1.16 4.78
CA ASP A 86 -6.93 0.46 4.79
C ASP A 86 -6.45 0.13 3.37
N LEU A 87 -7.33 -0.25 2.45
CA LEU A 87 -6.97 -0.48 1.04
C LEU A 87 -6.30 0.75 0.41
N LYS A 88 -6.83 1.96 0.67
CA LYS A 88 -6.21 3.20 0.18
C LYS A 88 -4.82 3.39 0.80
N ASN A 89 -4.68 3.11 2.09
CA ASN A 89 -3.42 3.22 2.80
C ASN A 89 -2.38 2.20 2.31
N TRP A 90 -2.80 0.99 1.94
CA TRP A 90 -1.92 -0.05 1.39
C TRP A 90 -1.37 0.33 0.03
N LEU A 91 -2.24 0.81 -0.86
CA LEU A 91 -1.86 1.27 -2.19
C LEU A 91 -0.92 2.49 -2.11
N LYS A 92 -1.25 3.44 -1.23
CA LYS A 92 -0.40 4.60 -0.95
C LYS A 92 0.97 4.19 -0.43
N TRP A 93 1.00 3.32 0.59
CA TRP A 93 2.24 2.81 1.16
C TRP A 93 3.09 2.11 0.10
N TYR A 94 2.50 1.29 -0.77
CA TYR A 94 3.23 0.62 -1.85
C TYR A 94 3.88 1.63 -2.78
N GLU A 95 3.13 2.62 -3.27
CA GLU A 95 3.64 3.66 -4.17
C GLU A 95 4.80 4.46 -3.55
N GLU A 96 4.71 4.77 -2.25
CA GLU A 96 5.75 5.50 -1.52
C GLU A 96 7.02 4.67 -1.23
N ASN A 97 6.93 3.33 -1.31
CA ASN A 97 8.01 2.43 -0.90
C ASN A 97 8.55 1.52 -2.01
N LYS A 98 7.85 1.37 -3.14
CA LYS A 98 8.19 0.39 -4.20
C LYS A 98 9.62 0.54 -4.72
N CYS A 99 10.14 1.75 -4.81
CA CYS A 99 11.51 2.03 -5.30
C CYS A 99 12.63 1.75 -4.28
N LYS A 100 12.31 1.23 -3.09
CA LYS A 100 13.28 0.95 -2.01
C LYS A 100 13.78 -0.50 -2.03
N ASN A 101 13.53 -1.26 -3.11
CA ASN A 101 13.85 -2.68 -3.24
C ASN A 101 13.39 -3.51 -2.02
N ILE A 102 12.08 -3.48 -1.76
CA ILE A 102 11.47 -4.10 -0.57
C ILE A 102 11.82 -5.59 -0.53
N GLN A 103 12.37 -6.04 0.60
CA GLN A 103 12.72 -7.45 0.84
C GLN A 103 11.65 -8.15 1.64
N PHE A 104 11.49 -9.45 1.40
CA PHE A 104 10.62 -10.28 2.24
C PHE A 104 11.20 -10.41 3.65
N LYS A 105 10.34 -10.27 4.66
CA LYS A 105 10.72 -10.54 6.04
C LYS A 105 10.90 -12.04 6.24
N SER A 106 11.92 -12.41 7.02
CA SER A 106 12.18 -13.81 7.41
C SER A 106 11.13 -14.37 8.36
N SER A 107 10.37 -13.49 9.03
CA SER A 107 9.25 -13.86 9.89
C SER A 107 8.19 -12.74 9.90
N TYR A 108 6.94 -13.14 10.12
CA TYR A 108 5.81 -12.22 10.21
C TYR A 108 5.37 -12.06 11.67
N ILE A 109 5.20 -10.81 12.08
CA ILE A 109 4.53 -10.47 13.33
C ILE A 109 3.06 -10.78 13.12
N ILE A 110 2.52 -11.68 13.95
CA ILE A 110 1.10 -12.02 13.94
C ILE A 110 0.40 -11.09 14.95
N PRO A 111 -0.52 -10.21 14.50
CA PRO A 111 -1.33 -9.38 15.38
C PRO A 111 -2.12 -10.23 16.38
N ASP A 112 -2.28 -9.75 17.61
CA ASP A 112 -2.93 -10.49 18.70
C ASP A 112 -4.31 -11.03 18.33
N VAL A 113 -5.06 -10.25 17.54
CA VAL A 113 -6.40 -10.57 17.03
C VAL A 113 -6.44 -11.89 16.24
N TYR A 114 -5.30 -12.29 15.65
CA TYR A 114 -5.18 -13.48 14.84
C TYR A 114 -4.43 -14.64 15.51
N LYS A 115 -3.71 -14.41 16.62
CA LYS A 115 -2.92 -15.44 17.31
C LYS A 115 -3.74 -16.68 17.69
N ALA A 116 -5.01 -16.52 18.07
CA ALA A 116 -5.90 -17.62 18.45
C ALA A 116 -6.52 -18.38 17.27
N THR A 117 -6.32 -17.90 16.04
CA THR A 117 -7.05 -18.37 14.84
C THR A 117 -6.17 -18.97 13.76
N ILE A 118 -4.85 -18.92 13.93
CA ILE A 118 -3.87 -19.60 13.09
C ILE A 118 -3.46 -20.87 13.85
N LYS A 119 -4.22 -21.94 13.65
CA LYS A 119 -3.82 -23.32 13.97
C LYS A 119 -3.68 -24.08 12.66
#